data_AF-A0A4P6M617-F1
#
_entry.id   AF-A0A4P6M617-F1
#
_cell.length_a   1.000
_cell.length_b   1.000
_cell.length_c   1.000
_cell.angle_alpha   90.00
_cell.angle_beta   90.00
_cell.angle_gamma   90.00
#
_symmetry.space_group_name_H-M   'P 1'
#
loop_
_entity.id
_entity.type
_entity.pdbx_description
1 polymer ?
#
loop_
_entity_poly.entity_id
_entity_poly.type
_entity_poly.pdbx_seq_one_letter_code
_entity_poly.pdbx_strand_id
1 'polypeptide(L)'
;MTKREIVRWLEGKRKEALRNIYDQYQEAVKAHDAALYKTIGLEEVSRSIEGHLSAAYEVYTKWANHNEDYIRVRHSSYSVGGMIEMILNYNGGVSKRMIDGDIEDIMPEQERLLDEKDRIYDEIKRNYENLIINVKSLKSAKLACEYLESLGFDVSKISEKEECTALAVEVDTRYLFVPAKGANNG
;
A
#
# COMPACT_ATOMS: atom_id res chain seq x y z
N MET A 1 -16.98 0.96 31.07
CA MET A 1 -15.65 0.91 30.39
C MET A 1 -14.63 1.74 31.16
N THR A 2 -13.35 1.37 31.14
CA THR A 2 -12.22 2.07 31.76
C THR A 2 -11.49 2.95 30.75
N LYS A 3 -10.76 3.99 31.22
CA LYS A 3 -9.90 4.81 30.35
C LYS A 3 -8.87 3.97 29.56
N ARG A 4 -8.41 2.86 30.15
CA ARG A 4 -7.47 1.94 29.49
C ARG A 4 -8.08 1.25 28.27
N GLU A 5 -9.36 0.89 28.35
CA GLU A 5 -10.09 0.28 27.24
C GLU A 5 -10.38 1.29 26.12
N ILE A 6 -10.73 2.53 26.48
CA ILE A 6 -10.91 3.63 25.51
C ILE A 6 -9.60 3.92 24.76
N VAL A 7 -8.47 4.00 25.47
CA VAL A 7 -7.16 4.19 24.84
C VAL A 7 -6.83 3.03 23.89
N ARG A 8 -7.06 1.78 24.29
CA ARG A 8 -6.84 0.62 23.41
C ARG A 8 -7.74 0.66 22.17
N TRP A 9 -8.98 1.10 22.33
CA TRP A 9 -9.91 1.28 21.22
C TRP A 9 -9.42 2.36 20.24
N LEU A 10 -8.93 3.50 20.75
CA LEU A 10 -8.33 4.57 19.95
C LEU A 10 -7.06 4.11 19.23
N GLU A 11 -6.21 3.30 19.87
CA GLU A 11 -5.05 2.70 19.22
C GLU A 11 -5.46 1.76 18.06
N GLY A 12 -6.58 1.04 18.23
CA GLY A 12 -7.19 0.25 17.15
C GLY A 12 -7.65 1.13 15.99
N LYS A 13 -8.38 2.21 16.29
CA LYS A 13 -8.83 3.19 15.29
C LYS A 13 -7.69 3.90 14.57
N ARG A 14 -6.61 4.23 15.28
CA ARG A 14 -5.37 4.73 14.67
C ARG A 14 -4.81 3.73 13.66
N LYS A 15 -4.69 2.44 14.01
CA LYS A 15 -4.19 1.42 13.09
C LYS A 15 -5.08 1.27 11.86
N GLU A 16 -6.39 1.34 12.03
CA GLU A 16 -7.36 1.32 10.94
C GLU A 16 -7.18 2.52 10.00
N ALA A 17 -7.09 3.74 10.53
CA ALA A 17 -6.88 4.95 9.74
C ALA A 17 -5.53 4.92 8.98
N LEU A 18 -4.45 4.47 9.64
CA LEU A 18 -3.13 4.34 9.01
C LEU A 18 -3.12 3.26 7.91
N ARG A 19 -3.88 2.18 8.08
CA ARG A 19 -4.06 1.18 7.03
C ARG A 19 -4.87 1.75 5.86
N ASN A 20 -5.94 2.47 6.13
CA ASN A 20 -6.79 3.06 5.08
C ASN A 20 -6.00 4.04 4.20
N ILE A 21 -5.16 4.91 4.78
CA ILE A 21 -4.32 5.81 3.96
C ILE A 21 -3.30 5.04 3.13
N TYR A 22 -2.72 3.96 3.68
CA TYR A 22 -1.80 3.10 2.93
C TYR A 22 -2.52 2.42 1.75
N ASP A 23 -3.70 1.85 1.97
CA ASP A 23 -4.49 1.21 0.93
C ASP A 23 -4.92 2.23 -0.16
N GLN A 24 -5.30 3.44 0.23
CA GLN A 24 -5.61 4.53 -0.71
C GLN A 24 -4.40 4.91 -1.57
N TYR A 25 -3.21 5.04 -0.96
CA TYR A 25 -1.96 5.31 -1.67
C TYR A 25 -1.61 4.20 -2.66
N GLN A 26 -1.69 2.92 -2.24
CA GLN A 26 -1.40 1.79 -3.13
C GLN A 26 -2.32 1.77 -4.36
N GLU A 27 -3.61 2.08 -4.18
CA GLU A 27 -4.54 2.19 -5.29
C GLU A 27 -4.23 3.38 -6.20
N ALA A 28 -3.79 4.51 -5.65
CA ALA A 28 -3.38 5.67 -6.43
C ALA A 28 -2.12 5.39 -7.26
N VAL A 29 -1.09 4.79 -6.66
CA VAL A 29 0.13 4.34 -7.36
C VAL A 29 -0.21 3.34 -8.44
N LYS A 30 -1.06 2.35 -8.16
CA LYS A 30 -1.48 1.37 -9.17
C LYS A 30 -2.19 2.03 -10.37
N ALA A 31 -3.01 3.06 -10.12
CA ALA A 31 -3.68 3.81 -11.17
C ALA A 31 -2.69 4.67 -11.98
N HIS A 32 -1.72 5.30 -11.30
CA HIS A 32 -0.60 5.99 -11.93
C HIS A 32 0.16 5.02 -12.84
N ASP A 33 0.68 3.93 -12.29
CA ASP A 33 1.47 2.92 -12.99
C ASP A 33 0.75 2.42 -14.24
N ALA A 34 -0.55 2.10 -14.12
CA ALA A 34 -1.35 1.67 -15.26
C ALA A 34 -1.42 2.73 -16.37
N ALA A 35 -1.52 4.01 -16.02
CA ALA A 35 -1.51 5.11 -16.98
C ALA A 35 -0.12 5.30 -17.61
N LEU A 36 0.94 5.22 -16.80
CA LEU A 36 2.33 5.31 -17.25
C LEU A 36 2.65 4.18 -18.24
N TYR A 37 2.40 2.93 -17.87
CA TYR A 37 2.68 1.76 -18.70
C TYR A 37 1.91 1.76 -20.01
N LYS A 38 0.67 2.28 -20.00
CA LYS A 38 -0.10 2.52 -21.22
C LYS A 38 0.54 3.61 -22.08
N THR A 39 1.01 4.70 -21.48
CA THR A 39 1.62 5.84 -22.18
C THR A 39 2.92 5.45 -22.87
N ILE A 40 3.77 4.67 -22.20
CA ILE A 40 5.05 4.21 -22.76
C ILE A 40 4.90 2.98 -23.67
N GLY A 41 3.68 2.46 -23.86
CA GLY A 41 3.42 1.30 -24.72
C GLY A 41 4.06 0.00 -24.20
N LEU A 42 4.22 -0.15 -22.87
CA LEU A 42 4.96 -1.24 -22.26
C LEU A 42 4.46 -2.62 -22.72
N GLU A 43 3.14 -2.79 -22.77
CA GLU A 43 2.49 -4.05 -23.13
C GLU A 43 2.81 -4.52 -24.57
N GLU A 44 2.96 -3.58 -25.51
CA GLU A 44 3.31 -3.91 -26.89
C GLU A 44 4.78 -4.34 -26.99
N VAL A 45 5.67 -3.56 -26.37
CA VAL A 45 7.11 -3.83 -26.32
C VAL A 45 7.39 -5.15 -25.60
N SER A 46 6.80 -5.37 -24.43
CA SER A 46 7.02 -6.59 -23.64
C SER A 46 6.58 -7.83 -24.39
N ARG A 47 5.44 -7.77 -25.09
CA ARG A 47 4.95 -8.89 -25.92
C ARG A 47 5.87 -9.15 -27.10
N SER A 48 6.39 -8.10 -27.74
CA SER A 48 7.36 -8.25 -28.82
C SER A 48 8.66 -8.90 -28.33
N ILE A 49 9.19 -8.44 -27.19
CA ILE A 49 10.38 -9.02 -26.56
C ILE A 49 10.14 -10.49 -26.20
N GLU A 50 9.02 -10.81 -25.56
CA GLU A 50 8.65 -12.18 -25.21
C GLU A 50 8.63 -13.09 -26.44
N GLY A 51 8.01 -12.66 -27.54
CA GLY A 51 8.00 -13.41 -28.80
C GLY A 51 9.40 -13.68 -29.35
N HIS A 52 10.28 -12.67 -29.34
CA HIS A 52 11.67 -12.85 -29.80
C HIS A 52 12.47 -13.78 -28.87
N LEU A 53 12.28 -13.66 -27.56
CA LEU A 53 12.92 -14.53 -26.58
C LEU A 53 12.45 -15.99 -26.71
N SER A 54 11.15 -16.22 -26.89
CA SER A 54 10.60 -17.55 -27.14
C SER A 54 11.17 -18.16 -28.42
N ALA A 55 11.24 -17.39 -29.51
CA ALA A 55 11.84 -17.87 -30.77
C ALA A 55 13.32 -18.20 -30.61
N ALA A 56 14.09 -17.36 -29.90
CA ALA A 56 15.49 -17.63 -29.61
C ALA A 56 15.66 -18.89 -28.73
N TYR A 57 14.79 -19.08 -27.74
CA TYR A 57 14.79 -20.26 -26.88
C TYR A 57 14.46 -21.54 -27.65
N GLU A 58 13.52 -21.48 -28.59
CA GLU A 58 13.18 -22.61 -29.45
C GLU A 58 14.37 -23.02 -30.34
N VAL A 59 15.05 -22.05 -30.94
CA VAL A 59 16.27 -22.31 -31.74
C VAL A 59 17.36 -22.95 -30.87
N TYR A 60 17.60 -22.37 -29.69
CA TYR A 60 18.59 -22.88 -28.73
C TYR A 60 18.28 -24.32 -28.29
N THR A 61 17.04 -24.59 -27.90
CA THR A 61 16.63 -25.92 -27.42
C THR A 61 16.66 -26.97 -28.52
N LYS A 62 16.22 -26.64 -29.76
CA LYS A 62 16.36 -27.54 -30.92
C LYS A 62 17.81 -27.91 -31.19
N TRP A 63 18.71 -26.92 -31.19
CA TRP A 63 20.14 -27.18 -31.37
C TRP A 63 20.72 -28.02 -30.24
N ALA A 64 20.41 -27.70 -28.99
CA ALA A 64 20.89 -28.43 -27.82
C ALA A 64 20.45 -29.90 -27.86
N ASN A 65 19.16 -30.15 -28.12
CA ASN A 65 18.60 -31.49 -28.19
C ASN A 65 19.17 -32.29 -29.36
N HIS A 66 19.36 -31.67 -30.53
CA HIS A 66 19.95 -32.35 -31.69
C HIS A 66 21.40 -32.81 -31.44
N ASN A 67 22.10 -32.18 -30.50
CA ASN A 67 23.50 -32.48 -30.19
C ASN A 67 23.67 -33.18 -28.83
N GLU A 68 22.62 -33.75 -28.24
CA GLU A 68 22.65 -34.32 -26.88
C GLU A 68 23.66 -35.46 -26.70
N ASP A 69 23.95 -36.20 -27.78
CA ASP A 69 24.97 -37.25 -27.79
C ASP A 69 26.41 -36.70 -27.70
N TYR A 70 26.62 -35.42 -28.06
CA TYR A 70 27.94 -34.79 -28.16
C TYR A 70 28.18 -33.73 -27.07
N ILE A 71 27.13 -33.07 -26.60
CA ILE A 71 27.23 -31.99 -25.63
C ILE A 71 26.27 -32.21 -24.46
N ARG A 72 26.69 -31.76 -23.28
CA ARG A 72 25.79 -31.59 -22.13
C ARG A 72 25.62 -30.11 -21.85
N VAL A 73 24.38 -29.62 -21.98
CA VAL A 73 24.05 -28.24 -21.61
C VAL A 73 24.26 -28.05 -20.12
N ARG A 74 25.04 -27.04 -19.75
CA ARG A 74 25.12 -26.56 -18.37
C ARG A 74 23.97 -25.57 -18.14
N HIS A 75 23.02 -25.94 -17.29
CA HIS A 75 22.00 -25.01 -16.82
C HIS A 75 22.63 -24.04 -15.82
N SER A 76 22.62 -22.75 -16.15
CA SER A 76 23.14 -21.67 -15.33
C SER A 76 22.34 -20.42 -15.65
N SER A 77 22.04 -19.61 -14.64
CA SER A 77 21.40 -18.29 -14.82
C SER A 77 22.26 -17.30 -15.61
N TYR A 78 23.52 -17.63 -15.90
CA TYR A 78 24.42 -16.84 -16.73
C TYR A 78 24.61 -17.43 -18.14
N SER A 79 24.03 -18.60 -18.45
CA SER A 79 24.08 -19.15 -19.80
C SER A 79 23.00 -18.54 -20.69
N VAL A 80 23.20 -18.54 -22.01
CA VAL A 80 22.24 -17.98 -22.96
C VAL A 80 20.86 -18.60 -22.78
N GLY A 81 20.76 -19.94 -22.78
CA GLY A 81 19.50 -20.64 -22.56
C GLY A 81 18.89 -20.37 -21.19
N GLY A 82 19.71 -20.36 -20.13
CA GLY A 82 19.22 -20.14 -18.77
C GLY A 82 18.73 -18.71 -18.52
N MET A 83 19.38 -17.70 -19.12
CA MET A 83 18.91 -16.30 -19.03
C MET A 83 17.56 -16.13 -19.73
N ILE A 84 17.41 -16.67 -20.95
CA ILE A 84 16.16 -16.58 -21.70
C ILE A 84 15.04 -17.31 -20.97
N GLU A 85 15.30 -18.53 -20.51
CA GLU A 85 14.35 -19.34 -19.72
C GLU A 85 13.91 -18.62 -18.45
N MET A 86 14.85 -18.01 -17.72
CA MET A 86 14.56 -17.26 -16.50
C MET A 86 13.66 -16.05 -16.76
N ILE A 87 13.87 -15.33 -17.86
CA ILE A 87 13.04 -14.17 -18.23
C ILE A 87 11.63 -14.62 -18.65
N LEU A 88 11.53 -15.66 -19.49
CA LEU A 88 10.25 -16.19 -19.96
C LEU A 88 9.40 -16.79 -18.82
N ASN A 89 10.04 -17.41 -17.82
CA ASN A 89 9.37 -18.01 -16.67
C ASN A 89 9.21 -17.06 -15.48
N TYR A 90 9.47 -15.76 -15.65
CA TYR A 90 9.31 -14.78 -14.57
C TYR A 90 7.84 -14.67 -14.15
N ASN A 91 7.56 -14.60 -12.84
CA ASN A 91 6.19 -14.46 -12.37
C ASN A 91 5.61 -13.10 -12.77
N GLY A 92 4.59 -13.10 -13.62
CA GLY A 92 4.07 -11.90 -14.28
C GLY A 92 4.67 -11.62 -15.66
N GLY A 93 5.49 -12.53 -16.20
CA GLY A 93 6.03 -12.49 -17.56
C GLY A 93 7.10 -11.42 -17.78
N VAL A 94 7.41 -11.20 -19.06
CA VAL A 94 8.44 -10.22 -19.49
C VAL A 94 8.09 -8.81 -19.04
N SER A 95 6.81 -8.42 -19.10
CA SER A 95 6.36 -7.09 -18.65
C SER A 95 6.70 -6.84 -17.18
N LYS A 96 6.41 -7.80 -16.29
CA LYS A 96 6.76 -7.68 -14.87
C LYS A 96 8.27 -7.67 -14.65
N ARG A 97 9.03 -8.47 -15.41
CA ARG A 97 10.50 -8.48 -15.33
C ARG A 97 11.10 -7.12 -15.68
N MET A 98 10.55 -6.44 -16.70
CA MET A 98 10.94 -5.10 -17.11
C MET A 98 10.57 -4.06 -16.05
N ILE A 99 9.37 -4.11 -15.50
CA ILE A 99 8.95 -3.23 -14.39
C ILE A 99 9.92 -3.36 -13.21
N ASP A 100 10.32 -4.59 -12.86
CA ASP A 100 11.16 -4.84 -11.69
C ASP A 100 12.65 -4.59 -11.91
N GLY A 101 13.11 -4.50 -13.16
CA GLY A 101 14.54 -4.50 -13.50
C GLY A 101 15.02 -3.33 -14.34
N ASP A 102 14.15 -2.78 -15.18
CA ASP A 102 14.54 -1.89 -16.28
C ASP A 102 13.87 -0.52 -16.20
N ILE A 103 12.76 -0.40 -15.45
CA ILE A 103 11.93 0.81 -15.42
C ILE A 103 12.10 1.50 -14.06
N GLU A 104 12.48 2.76 -14.12
CA GLU A 104 12.40 3.69 -12.99
C GLU A 104 11.38 4.78 -13.34
N ASP A 105 10.38 4.95 -12.47
CA ASP A 105 9.40 6.02 -12.63
C ASP A 105 9.97 7.34 -12.11
N ILE A 106 10.23 8.26 -13.03
CA ILE A 106 10.76 9.60 -12.77
C ILE A 106 9.68 10.69 -12.85
N MET A 107 8.40 10.32 -12.94
CA MET A 107 7.32 11.31 -13.05
C MET A 107 7.12 12.04 -11.71
N PRO A 108 6.98 13.38 -11.70
CA PRO A 108 6.74 14.15 -10.48
C PRO A 108 5.49 13.73 -9.71
N GLU A 109 4.52 13.13 -10.40
CA GLU A 109 3.29 12.64 -9.79
C GLU A 109 3.56 11.50 -8.79
N GLN A 110 4.59 10.67 -9.00
CA GLN A 110 4.93 9.58 -8.09
C GLN A 110 5.48 10.11 -6.76
N GLU A 111 6.38 11.09 -6.83
CA GLU A 111 6.89 11.80 -5.66
C GLU A 111 5.76 12.51 -4.90
N ARG A 112 4.85 13.17 -5.63
CA ARG A 112 3.68 13.82 -5.04
C ARG A 112 2.78 12.86 -4.26
N LEU A 113 2.52 11.67 -4.80
CA LEU A 113 1.71 10.65 -4.11
C LEU A 113 2.38 10.17 -2.82
N LEU A 114 3.70 9.99 -2.84
CA LEU A 114 4.47 9.59 -1.67
C LEU A 114 4.43 10.67 -0.58
N ASP A 115 4.70 11.92 -0.97
CA ASP A 115 4.69 13.08 -0.08
C ASP A 115 3.30 13.29 0.56
N GLU A 116 2.24 13.18 -0.23
CA GLU A 116 0.87 13.30 0.27
C GLU A 116 0.55 12.20 1.28
N LYS A 117 0.92 10.95 0.99
CA LYS A 117 0.77 9.83 1.91
C LYS A 117 1.54 10.06 3.20
N ASP A 118 2.81 10.46 3.14
CA ASP A 118 3.64 10.70 4.33
C ASP A 118 3.09 11.84 5.19
N ARG A 119 2.72 12.95 4.56
CA ARG A 119 2.08 14.07 5.24
C ARG A 119 0.81 13.66 5.98
N ILE A 120 -0.10 12.94 5.30
CA ILE A 120 -1.35 12.49 5.91
C ILE A 120 -1.09 11.46 7.01
N TYR A 121 -0.13 10.55 6.82
CA TYR A 121 0.27 9.56 7.81
C TYR A 121 0.74 10.21 9.11
N ASP A 122 1.59 11.22 9.01
CA ASP A 122 2.11 11.97 10.17
C ASP A 122 1.00 12.76 10.87
N GLU A 123 0.09 13.39 10.11
CA GLU A 123 -1.06 14.08 10.69
C GLU A 123 -2.01 13.11 11.42
N ILE A 124 -2.29 11.93 10.87
CA ILE A 124 -3.07 10.89 11.56
C ILE A 124 -2.37 10.51 12.88
N LYS A 125 -1.07 10.21 12.81
CA LYS A 125 -0.28 9.84 13.98
C LYS A 125 -0.34 10.91 15.07
N ARG A 126 -0.10 12.17 14.72
CA ARG A 126 -0.11 13.30 15.64
C ARG A 126 -1.49 13.51 16.26
N ASN A 127 -2.55 13.48 15.46
CA ASN A 127 -3.91 13.70 15.95
C ASN A 127 -4.36 12.58 16.91
N TYR A 128 -4.06 11.31 16.61
CA TYR A 128 -4.38 10.22 17.54
C TYR A 128 -3.53 10.25 18.81
N GLU A 129 -2.26 10.69 18.74
CA GLU A 129 -1.42 10.88 19.94
C GLU A 129 -1.99 11.97 20.85
N ASN A 130 -2.38 13.11 20.29
CA ASN A 130 -3.05 14.19 21.03
C ASN A 130 -4.39 13.72 21.62
N LEU A 131 -5.19 12.99 20.85
CA LEU A 131 -6.46 12.44 21.28
C LEU A 131 -6.30 11.49 22.49
N ILE A 132 -5.30 10.60 22.45
CA ILE A 132 -4.98 9.69 23.55
C ILE A 132 -4.49 10.45 24.78
N ILE A 133 -3.66 11.49 24.61
CA ILE A 133 -3.21 12.36 25.70
C ILE A 133 -4.41 13.04 26.38
N ASN A 134 -5.30 13.64 25.59
CA ASN A 134 -6.51 14.29 26.10
C ASN A 134 -7.37 13.28 26.88
N VAL A 135 -7.65 12.11 26.31
CA VAL A 135 -8.41 11.03 26.99
C VAL A 135 -7.76 10.59 28.31
N LYS A 136 -6.43 10.45 28.36
CA LYS A 136 -5.71 10.06 29.59
C LYS A 136 -5.84 11.13 30.68
N SER A 137 -5.80 12.41 30.30
CA SER A 137 -5.86 13.56 31.21
C SER A 137 -7.23 13.76 31.86
N LEU A 138 -8.30 13.26 31.23
CA LEU A 138 -9.66 13.39 31.75
C LEU A 138 -9.87 12.56 33.03
N LYS A 139 -10.69 13.09 33.94
CA LYS A 139 -10.86 12.53 35.29
C LYS A 139 -11.56 11.16 35.30
N SER A 140 -12.46 10.92 34.35
CA SER A 140 -13.22 9.67 34.26
C SER A 140 -13.30 9.14 32.84
N ALA A 141 -13.61 7.86 32.71
CA ALA A 141 -13.81 7.21 31.41
C ALA A 141 -15.02 7.77 30.66
N LYS A 142 -16.05 8.23 31.37
CA LYS A 142 -17.20 8.83 30.71
C LYS A 142 -16.85 10.18 30.08
N LEU A 143 -16.10 11.04 30.76
CA LEU A 143 -15.69 12.32 30.15
C LEU A 143 -14.91 12.09 28.86
N ALA A 144 -14.11 11.03 28.82
CA ALA A 144 -13.45 10.62 27.59
C ALA A 144 -14.46 10.21 26.49
N CYS A 145 -15.53 9.48 26.82
CA CYS A 145 -16.58 9.17 25.86
C CYS A 145 -17.32 10.43 25.36
N GLU A 146 -17.74 11.34 26.25
CA GLU A 146 -18.40 12.60 25.87
C GLU A 146 -17.49 13.47 24.97
N TYR A 147 -16.21 13.53 25.30
CA TYR A 147 -15.22 14.22 24.48
C TYR A 147 -15.08 13.57 23.09
N LEU A 148 -15.03 12.23 23.01
CA LEU A 148 -14.96 11.52 21.74
C LEU A 148 -16.23 11.71 20.90
N GLU A 149 -17.42 11.71 21.51
CA GLU A 149 -18.69 12.03 20.85
C GLU A 149 -18.66 13.44 20.26
N SER A 150 -18.13 14.41 21.00
CA SER A 150 -18.01 15.80 20.52
C SER A 150 -17.10 15.93 19.29
N LEU A 151 -16.15 14.99 19.11
CA LEU A 151 -15.28 14.90 17.94
C LEU A 151 -15.90 14.10 16.79
N GLY A 152 -17.12 13.57 16.97
CA GLY A 152 -17.84 12.79 15.96
C GLY A 152 -17.60 11.29 16.01
N PHE A 153 -16.93 10.75 17.05
CA PHE A 153 -16.83 9.31 17.21
C PHE A 153 -18.17 8.73 17.67
N ASP A 154 -18.62 7.68 16.98
CA ASP A 154 -19.69 6.84 17.48
C ASP A 154 -19.19 5.94 18.62
N VAL A 155 -19.37 6.41 19.86
CA VAL A 155 -19.07 5.65 21.08
C VAL A 155 -20.33 4.98 21.67
N SER A 156 -21.46 4.96 20.94
CA SER A 156 -22.70 4.34 21.42
C SER A 156 -22.55 2.83 21.65
N LYS A 157 -21.57 2.20 21.01
CA LYS A 157 -21.15 0.81 21.29
C LYS A 157 -20.35 0.65 22.60
N ILE A 158 -20.13 1.72 23.36
CA ILE A 158 -18.97 1.85 24.29
C ILE A 158 -19.31 2.52 25.65
N SER A 159 -20.46 3.19 25.86
CA SER A 159 -20.65 4.06 27.06
C SER A 159 -21.91 3.82 27.95
N GLU A 160 -21.75 4.03 29.27
CA GLU A 160 -22.79 4.26 30.31
C GLU A 160 -22.44 5.56 31.11
N LYS A 161 -23.46 6.23 31.70
CA LYS A 161 -23.56 7.68 32.10
C LYS A 161 -22.79 8.15 33.39
N GLU A 162 -22.75 9.49 33.71
CA GLU A 162 -21.72 10.21 34.57
C GLU A 162 -21.00 11.56 34.12
N GLU A 163 -21.51 12.81 34.33
CA GLU A 163 -21.14 14.14 33.71
C GLU A 163 -19.82 14.93 34.10
N CYS A 164 -19.42 15.91 33.21
CA CYS A 164 -18.59 17.17 33.32
C CYS A 164 -17.07 17.12 33.65
N THR A 165 -16.06 17.85 33.09
CA THR A 165 -15.83 19.05 32.21
C THR A 165 -14.43 18.88 31.55
N ALA A 166 -14.16 19.41 30.33
CA ALA A 166 -12.89 19.21 29.59
C ALA A 166 -12.13 20.51 29.23
N LEU A 167 -10.80 20.50 29.40
CA LEU A 167 -9.84 21.41 28.76
C LEU A 167 -9.38 20.74 27.46
N ALA A 168 -9.58 21.38 26.31
CA ALA A 168 -9.27 20.81 24.99
C ALA A 168 -8.03 21.47 24.37
N VAL A 169 -7.06 20.63 24.00
CA VAL A 169 -6.10 20.95 22.93
C VAL A 169 -6.83 20.69 21.61
N GLU A 170 -6.64 21.57 20.62
CA GLU A 170 -7.31 21.48 19.32
C GLU A 170 -6.92 20.18 18.57
N VAL A 171 -7.92 19.42 18.13
CA VAL A 171 -7.75 18.18 17.35
C VAL A 171 -8.46 18.35 16.01
N ASP A 172 -7.78 18.07 14.91
CA ASP A 172 -8.36 18.17 13.57
C ASP A 172 -9.08 16.86 13.22
N THR A 173 -10.40 16.91 13.19
CA THR A 173 -11.26 15.74 12.99
C THR A 173 -11.16 15.13 11.59
N ARG A 174 -10.65 15.87 10.60
CA ARG A 174 -10.48 15.37 9.22
C ARG A 174 -9.51 14.20 9.16
N TYR A 175 -8.54 14.15 10.06
CA TYR A 175 -7.53 13.10 10.12
C TYR A 175 -7.90 11.94 11.06
N LEU A 176 -9.08 12.01 11.71
CA LEU A 176 -9.59 10.93 12.57
C LEU A 176 -10.48 9.95 11.81
N PHE A 177 -11.16 10.42 10.77
CA PHE A 177 -12.10 9.62 9.99
C PHE A 177 -11.60 9.48 8.56
N VAL A 178 -10.48 8.77 8.39
CA VAL A 178 -10.01 8.40 7.04
C VAL A 178 -10.93 7.29 6.51
N PRO A 179 -11.80 7.59 5.54
CA PRO A 179 -12.80 6.62 5.11
C PRO A 179 -12.13 5.44 4.42
N ALA A 180 -12.62 4.23 4.70
CA ALA A 180 -12.35 3.09 3.84
C ALA A 180 -13.02 3.36 2.48
N LYS A 181 -12.31 3.13 1.38
CA LYS A 181 -12.88 3.32 0.04
C LYS A 181 -14.08 2.37 -0.11
N GLY A 182 -15.28 2.93 -0.30
CA GLY A 182 -16.55 2.20 -0.36
C GLY A 182 -17.56 2.57 0.73
N ALA A 183 -17.17 3.30 1.78
CA ALA A 183 -18.11 3.89 2.74
C ALA A 183 -18.64 5.23 2.21
N ASN A 184 -19.50 5.18 1.18
CA ASN A 184 -20.43 6.27 0.93
C ASN A 184 -21.41 6.28 2.09
N ASN A 185 -21.25 7.23 3.01
CA ASN A 185 -22.33 7.62 3.91
C ASN A 185 -23.31 8.44 3.06
N GLY A 186 -24.39 7.80 2.62
CA GLY A 186 -25.61 8.51 2.24
C GLY A 186 -26.31 9.11 3.45
#